data_AF-A0A2A2JCS0-F1
#
_entry.id   AF-A0A2A2JCS0-F1
#
_cell.length_a   1.000
_cell.length_b   1.000
_cell.length_c   1.000
_cell.angle_alpha   90.00
_cell.angle_beta   90.00
_cell.angle_gamma   90.00
#
_symmetry.space_group_name_H-M   'P 1'
#
loop_
_entity.id
_entity.type
_entity.pdbx_description
1 polymer ?
#
loop_
_entity_poly.entity_id
_entity_poly.type
_entity_poly.pdbx_seq_one_letter_code
_entity_poly.pdbx_strand_id
1 'polypeptide(L)'
;MPQIRETNYKKDTVYLYQFNRNSTVPTLSPFSLKTETWLRSHGIPYENRFVTSDRSSNGYLPFIELNGQIIEDSELIILKLSEYFKIEFLFRMKAVFGHFSADNFKVLLKKDLDALNDFLGSNDYFGGDRMNLTDCSVFGMLASTFYLPYWNVATEMLNDDYPNLVKFMEKIRKEIWINDFTKSQ
;
A
#
# COMPACT_ATOMS: atom_id res chain seq x y z
N MET A 1 -13.96 4.34 -13.56
CA MET A 1 -13.50 2.96 -13.29
C MET A 1 -12.22 2.73 -14.08
N PRO A 2 -11.21 2.05 -13.52
CA PRO A 2 -10.01 1.72 -14.27
C PRO A 2 -10.38 0.85 -15.49
N GLN A 3 -9.83 1.17 -16.66
CA GLN A 3 -10.17 0.51 -17.92
C GLN A 3 -9.17 -0.62 -18.20
N ILE A 4 -9.68 -1.80 -18.58
CA ILE A 4 -8.84 -2.92 -19.05
C ILE A 4 -8.13 -2.51 -20.33
N ARG A 5 -6.83 -2.74 -20.39
CA ARG A 5 -5.96 -2.37 -21.52
C ARG A 5 -5.71 -3.57 -22.43
N GLU A 6 -5.60 -4.77 -21.88
CA GLU A 6 -5.42 -6.00 -22.63
C GLU A 6 -6.78 -6.64 -22.94
N THR A 7 -7.40 -6.22 -24.05
CA THR A 7 -8.70 -6.76 -24.49
C THR A 7 -8.60 -8.13 -25.15
N ASN A 8 -7.42 -8.50 -25.66
CA ASN A 8 -7.14 -9.80 -26.28
C ASN A 8 -6.03 -10.54 -25.51
N TYR A 9 -6.26 -10.71 -24.21
CA TYR A 9 -5.29 -11.30 -23.29
C TYR A 9 -5.08 -12.80 -23.55
N LYS A 10 -3.85 -13.28 -23.29
CA LYS A 10 -3.55 -14.70 -23.16
C LYS A 10 -4.06 -15.19 -21.81
N LYS A 11 -4.88 -16.24 -21.83
CA LYS A 11 -5.37 -16.87 -20.60
C LYS A 11 -4.19 -17.25 -19.69
N ASP A 12 -4.34 -16.99 -18.39
CA ASP A 12 -3.36 -17.33 -17.34
C ASP A 12 -2.00 -16.63 -17.48
N THR A 13 -1.93 -15.56 -18.29
CA THR A 13 -0.76 -14.67 -18.36
C THR A 13 -1.03 -13.39 -17.60
N VAL A 14 -0.11 -13.02 -16.71
CA VAL A 14 -0.17 -11.77 -15.96
C VAL A 14 0.41 -10.62 -16.80
N TYR A 15 -0.33 -9.54 -17.00
CA TYR A 15 0.19 -8.33 -17.63
C TYR A 15 0.57 -7.32 -16.56
N LEU A 16 1.87 -7.16 -16.31
CA LEU A 16 2.40 -6.31 -15.25
C LEU A 16 2.67 -4.89 -15.76
N TYR A 17 1.89 -3.94 -15.28
CA TYR A 17 2.09 -2.51 -15.55
C TYR A 17 3.08 -1.91 -14.57
N GLN A 18 4.19 -1.37 -15.08
CA GLN A 18 5.25 -0.79 -14.27
C GLN A 18 6.09 0.23 -15.05
N PHE A 19 7.01 0.91 -14.35
CA PHE A 19 7.93 1.85 -14.98
C PHE A 19 8.90 1.19 -15.96
N ASN A 20 9.39 1.98 -16.92
CA ASN A 20 10.44 1.59 -17.85
C ASN A 20 11.69 1.06 -17.13
N ARG A 21 12.38 0.12 -17.78
CA ARG A 21 13.70 -0.34 -17.34
C ARG A 21 14.71 0.81 -17.34
N ASN A 22 15.69 0.72 -16.46
CA ASN A 22 16.92 1.49 -16.56
C ASN A 22 18.14 0.56 -16.59
N SER A 23 19.33 1.12 -16.82
CA SER A 23 20.57 0.36 -16.99
C SER A 23 21.09 -0.31 -15.72
N THR A 24 20.60 0.07 -14.54
CA THR A 24 21.16 -0.36 -13.24
C THR A 24 20.19 -1.26 -12.47
N VAL A 25 18.90 -0.92 -12.46
CA VAL A 25 17.85 -1.68 -11.78
C VAL A 25 16.64 -1.88 -12.70
N PRO A 26 15.91 -3.00 -12.56
CA PRO A 26 14.79 -3.30 -13.45
C PRO A 26 13.64 -2.27 -13.39
N THR A 27 13.48 -1.56 -12.28
CA THR A 27 12.45 -0.52 -12.08
C THR A 27 12.83 0.34 -10.87
N LEU A 28 12.46 1.63 -10.87
CA LEU A 28 12.70 2.54 -9.75
C LEU A 28 11.66 2.40 -8.62
N SER A 29 10.56 1.68 -8.85
CA SER A 29 9.57 1.39 -7.82
C SER A 29 9.95 0.12 -7.06
N PRO A 30 10.20 0.17 -5.74
CA PRO A 30 10.44 -1.02 -4.94
C PRO A 30 9.25 -1.99 -4.98
N PHE A 31 8.03 -1.49 -5.10
CA PHE A 31 6.82 -2.31 -5.22
C PHE A 31 6.77 -3.07 -6.54
N SER A 32 7.12 -2.42 -7.66
CA SER A 32 7.20 -3.10 -8.95
C SER A 32 8.32 -4.14 -8.97
N LEU A 33 9.46 -3.82 -8.37
CA LEU A 33 10.59 -4.75 -8.25
C LEU A 33 10.21 -5.98 -7.43
N LYS A 34 9.51 -5.79 -6.30
CA LYS A 34 8.96 -6.85 -5.46
C LYS A 34 8.02 -7.77 -6.26
N THR A 35 7.02 -7.19 -6.91
CA THR A 35 6.02 -7.95 -7.68
C THR A 35 6.67 -8.75 -8.80
N GLU A 36 7.57 -8.14 -9.58
CA GLU A 36 8.23 -8.85 -10.68
C GLU A 36 9.19 -9.94 -10.18
N THR A 37 9.95 -9.66 -9.13
CA THR A 37 10.81 -10.67 -8.48
C THR A 37 9.98 -11.87 -8.02
N TRP A 38 8.82 -11.62 -7.44
CA TRP A 38 7.91 -12.67 -7.00
C TRP A 38 7.39 -13.50 -8.18
N LEU A 39 6.91 -12.87 -9.26
CA LEU A 39 6.47 -13.55 -10.48
C LEU A 39 7.56 -14.45 -11.07
N ARG A 40 8.79 -13.91 -11.19
CA ARG A 40 9.95 -14.64 -11.71
C ARG A 40 10.33 -15.82 -10.84
N SER A 41 10.40 -15.64 -9.52
CA SER A 41 10.81 -16.70 -8.59
C SER A 41 9.84 -17.88 -8.53
N HIS A 42 8.58 -17.67 -8.87
CA HIS A 42 7.54 -18.71 -8.88
C HIS A 42 7.20 -19.22 -10.29
N GLY A 43 7.92 -18.78 -11.31
CA GLY A 43 7.70 -19.22 -12.70
C GLY A 43 6.32 -18.84 -13.25
N ILE A 44 5.70 -17.78 -12.72
CA ILE A 44 4.39 -17.32 -13.17
C ILE A 44 4.52 -16.72 -14.58
N PRO A 45 3.71 -17.12 -15.57
CA PRO A 45 3.72 -16.48 -16.89
C PRO A 45 3.32 -15.01 -16.78
N TYR A 46 4.18 -14.11 -17.25
CA TYR A 46 3.87 -12.68 -17.26
C TYR A 46 4.51 -11.94 -18.43
N GLU A 47 3.90 -10.82 -18.81
CA GLU A 47 4.43 -9.85 -19.75
C GLU A 47 4.50 -8.47 -19.11
N ASN A 48 5.57 -7.73 -19.37
CA ASN A 48 5.69 -6.35 -18.91
C ASN A 48 4.93 -5.40 -19.83
N ARG A 49 4.28 -4.41 -19.23
CA ARG A 49 3.68 -3.25 -19.87
C ARG A 49 4.31 -2.01 -19.27
N PHE A 50 5.30 -1.46 -19.98
CA PHE A 50 6.01 -0.29 -19.49
C PHE A 50 5.21 0.99 -19.76
N VAL A 51 5.03 1.79 -18.71
CA VAL A 51 4.23 3.01 -18.77
C VAL A 51 4.97 4.17 -18.13
N THR A 52 4.74 5.37 -18.67
CA THR A 52 5.28 6.62 -18.12
C THR A 52 4.27 7.29 -17.20
N SER A 53 3.06 7.56 -17.72
CA SER A 53 2.00 8.30 -17.02
C SER A 53 0.81 7.44 -16.58
N ASP A 54 0.65 6.25 -17.15
CA ASP A 54 -0.50 5.41 -16.87
C ASP A 54 -0.48 4.84 -15.45
N ARG A 55 -1.64 4.79 -14.79
CA ARG A 55 -1.79 4.41 -13.37
C ARG A 55 -3.05 3.56 -13.16
N SER A 56 -3.04 2.84 -12.05
CA SER A 56 -4.24 2.22 -11.46
C SER A 56 -5.24 3.27 -10.98
N SER A 57 -6.42 2.83 -10.55
CA SER A 57 -7.45 3.70 -10.00
C SER A 57 -7.04 4.42 -8.71
N ASN A 58 -6.16 3.80 -7.90
CA ASN A 58 -5.56 4.43 -6.74
C ASN A 58 -4.33 5.31 -7.05
N GLY A 59 -3.94 5.46 -8.32
CA GLY A 59 -2.86 6.35 -8.74
C GLY A 59 -1.45 5.77 -8.66
N TYR A 60 -1.29 4.48 -8.34
CA TYR A 60 0.01 3.85 -8.10
C TYR A 60 0.42 2.83 -9.19
N LEU A 61 1.69 2.42 -9.14
CA LEU A 61 2.23 1.26 -9.84
C LEU A 61 2.97 0.39 -8.80
N PRO A 62 3.01 -0.94 -8.97
CA PRO A 62 2.44 -1.69 -10.09
C PRO A 62 0.93 -1.93 -9.94
N PHE A 63 0.27 -2.19 -11.07
CA PHE A 63 -0.97 -2.97 -11.12
C PHE A 63 -0.81 -4.07 -12.15
N ILE A 64 -1.70 -5.06 -12.12
CA ILE A 64 -1.73 -6.12 -13.12
C ILE A 64 -3.09 -6.24 -13.79
N GLU A 65 -3.07 -6.84 -14.97
CA GLU A 65 -4.25 -7.43 -15.58
C GLU A 65 -4.08 -8.96 -15.66
N LEU A 66 -5.09 -9.71 -15.22
CA LEU A 66 -5.14 -11.17 -15.32
C LEU A 66 -6.56 -11.58 -15.72
N ASN A 67 -6.69 -12.29 -16.84
CA ASN A 67 -7.97 -12.82 -17.33
C ASN A 67 -9.10 -11.77 -17.39
N GLY A 68 -8.77 -10.55 -17.83
CA GLY A 68 -9.72 -9.44 -17.91
C GLY A 68 -10.10 -8.81 -16.57
N GLN A 69 -9.33 -9.04 -15.51
CA GLN A 69 -9.49 -8.37 -14.22
C GLN A 69 -8.27 -7.53 -13.89
N ILE A 70 -8.51 -6.32 -13.41
CA ILE A 70 -7.46 -5.44 -12.86
C ILE A 70 -7.28 -5.77 -11.39
N ILE A 71 -6.03 -5.95 -10.98
CA ILE A 71 -5.66 -6.09 -9.58
C ILE A 71 -4.60 -5.04 -9.27
N GLU A 72 -4.88 -4.22 -8.26
CA GLU A 72 -4.07 -3.11 -7.81
C GLU A 72 -3.47 -3.45 -6.44
N ASP A 73 -2.47 -2.68 -6.01
CA ASP A 73 -1.69 -2.89 -4.77
C ASP A 73 -0.79 -4.14 -4.79
N SER A 74 0.50 -3.99 -4.53
CA SER A 74 1.47 -5.08 -4.70
C SER A 74 1.23 -6.27 -3.77
N GLU A 75 0.65 -6.06 -2.59
CA GLU A 75 0.37 -7.09 -1.61
C GLU A 75 -0.87 -7.87 -2.06
N LEU A 76 -1.92 -7.17 -2.47
CA LEU A 76 -3.12 -7.79 -3.02
C LEU A 76 -2.84 -8.55 -4.32
N ILE A 77 -1.96 -8.02 -5.17
CA ILE A 77 -1.48 -8.71 -6.38
C ILE A 77 -0.87 -10.05 -5.99
N ILE A 78 0.14 -10.05 -5.12
CA ILE A 78 0.83 -11.28 -4.71
C ILE A 78 -0.15 -12.27 -4.06
N LEU A 79 -1.05 -11.80 -3.20
CA LEU A 79 -2.05 -12.65 -2.54
C LEU A 79 -2.98 -13.31 -3.56
N LYS A 80 -3.62 -12.54 -4.44
CA LYS A 80 -4.56 -13.07 -5.44
C LYS A 80 -3.88 -14.00 -6.43
N LEU A 81 -2.68 -13.65 -6.89
CA LEU A 81 -1.91 -14.51 -7.79
C LEU A 81 -1.50 -15.81 -7.10
N SER A 82 -1.07 -15.75 -5.85
CA SER A 82 -0.72 -16.95 -5.10
C SER A 82 -1.93 -17.87 -4.93
N GLU A 83 -3.13 -17.31 -4.72
CA GLU A 83 -4.37 -18.09 -4.61
C GLU A 83 -4.72 -18.73 -5.96
N TYR A 84 -4.70 -17.92 -7.02
CA TYR A 84 -5.01 -18.35 -8.38
C TYR A 84 -4.08 -19.48 -8.87
N PHE A 85 -2.78 -19.29 -8.70
CA PHE A 85 -1.74 -20.24 -9.13
C PHE A 85 -1.42 -21.31 -8.07
N LYS A 86 -2.15 -21.34 -6.95
CA LYS A 86 -2.01 -22.33 -5.86
C LYS A 86 -0.58 -22.43 -5.31
N ILE A 87 0.05 -21.29 -5.05
CA ILE A 87 1.41 -21.21 -4.51
C ILE A 87 1.41 -21.53 -3.01
N GLU A 88 2.22 -22.52 -2.61
CA GLU A 88 2.38 -23.04 -1.24
C GLU A 88 2.58 -21.95 -0.16
N PHE A 89 3.25 -20.84 -0.53
CA PHE A 89 3.54 -19.72 0.38
C PHE A 89 2.31 -19.16 1.10
N LEU A 90 1.14 -19.12 0.44
CA LEU A 90 -0.09 -18.65 1.09
C LEU A 90 -0.52 -19.51 2.26
N PHE A 91 -0.28 -20.82 2.24
CA PHE A 91 -0.67 -21.68 3.35
C PHE A 91 0.13 -21.36 4.62
N ARG A 92 1.41 -20.97 4.46
CA ARG A 92 2.26 -20.51 5.58
C ARG A 92 1.82 -19.15 6.11
N MET A 93 1.51 -18.20 5.22
CA MET A 93 0.94 -16.91 5.59
C MET A 93 -0.41 -17.07 6.29
N LYS A 94 -1.28 -17.95 5.81
CA LYS A 94 -2.57 -18.25 6.45
C LYS A 94 -2.43 -18.80 7.87
N ALA A 95 -1.39 -19.60 8.13
CA ALA A 95 -1.11 -20.12 9.46
C ALA A 95 -0.64 -19.02 10.44
N VAL A 96 0.07 -18.00 9.95
CA VAL A 96 0.59 -16.89 10.78
C VAL A 96 -0.42 -15.76 10.95
N PHE A 97 -1.14 -15.41 9.88
CA PHE A 97 -1.99 -14.22 9.78
C PHE A 97 -3.48 -14.51 9.57
N GLY A 98 -3.88 -15.78 9.40
CA GLY A 98 -5.26 -16.16 9.06
C GLY A 98 -5.61 -15.99 7.56
N HIS A 99 -6.89 -16.13 7.21
CA HIS A 99 -7.37 -15.93 5.83
C HIS A 99 -7.27 -14.47 5.40
N PHE A 100 -6.22 -14.07 4.66
CA PHE A 100 -6.06 -12.73 4.10
C PHE A 100 -7.24 -12.33 3.18
N SER A 101 -8.29 -11.76 3.79
CA SER A 101 -9.39 -11.04 3.16
C SER A 101 -9.23 -9.53 3.40
N ALA A 102 -10.08 -8.70 2.78
CA ALA A 102 -10.16 -7.28 3.13
C ALA A 102 -10.36 -7.06 4.63
N ASP A 103 -11.07 -7.96 5.32
CA ASP A 103 -11.29 -7.89 6.77
C ASP A 103 -10.00 -8.15 7.55
N ASN A 104 -9.13 -9.04 7.07
CA ASN A 104 -7.82 -9.26 7.70
C ASN A 104 -6.93 -8.03 7.62
N PHE A 105 -6.99 -7.26 6.52
CA PHE A 105 -6.27 -5.99 6.45
C PHE A 105 -6.76 -4.99 7.50
N LYS A 106 -8.07 -4.93 7.74
CA LYS A 106 -8.61 -4.09 8.82
C LYS A 106 -8.12 -4.54 10.19
N VAL A 107 -8.08 -5.85 10.45
CA VAL A 107 -7.59 -6.40 11.72
C VAL A 107 -6.10 -6.11 11.94
N LEU A 108 -5.27 -6.27 10.91
CA LEU A 108 -3.85 -5.97 10.98
C LEU A 108 -3.60 -4.47 11.17
N LEU A 109 -4.28 -3.64 10.38
CA LEU A 109 -4.23 -2.18 10.52
C LEU A 109 -4.67 -1.74 11.91
N LYS A 110 -5.76 -2.32 12.45
CA LYS A 110 -6.18 -2.06 13.82
C LYS A 110 -5.06 -2.36 14.81
N LYS A 111 -4.44 -3.53 14.70
CA LYS A 111 -3.35 -3.93 15.61
C LYS A 111 -2.16 -2.97 15.54
N ASP A 112 -1.79 -2.51 14.35
CA ASP A 112 -0.71 -1.54 14.17
C ASP A 112 -1.08 -0.16 14.76
N LEU A 113 -2.32 0.30 14.54
CA LEU A 113 -2.83 1.55 15.10
C LEU A 113 -2.96 1.49 16.62
N ASP A 114 -3.41 0.37 17.19
CA ASP A 114 -3.44 0.13 18.63
C ASP A 114 -2.03 0.26 19.23
N ALA A 115 -1.04 -0.40 18.61
CA ALA A 115 0.35 -0.33 19.07
C ALA A 115 0.93 1.10 19.00
N LEU A 116 0.64 1.85 17.93
CA LEU A 116 1.05 3.25 17.81
C LEU A 116 0.35 4.13 18.84
N ASN A 117 -0.95 3.94 19.05
CA ASN A 117 -1.72 4.73 20.00
C ASN A 117 -1.26 4.46 21.45
N ASP A 118 -1.01 3.20 21.80
CA ASP A 118 -0.47 2.82 23.10
C ASP A 118 0.94 3.36 23.32
N PHE A 119 1.78 3.33 22.29
CA PHE A 119 3.13 3.84 22.36
C PHE A 119 3.18 5.38 22.47
N LEU A 120 2.30 6.09 21.76
CA LEU A 120 2.14 7.54 21.92
C LEU A 120 1.60 7.87 23.32
N GLY A 121 0.62 7.10 23.78
CA GLY A 121 -0.02 7.28 25.09
C GLY A 121 -0.64 8.67 25.24
N SER A 122 -0.27 9.36 26.32
CA SER A 122 -0.70 10.74 26.60
C SER A 122 0.28 11.81 26.10
N ASN A 123 1.35 11.42 25.41
CA ASN A 123 2.38 12.36 24.96
C ASN A 123 1.93 13.09 23.69
N ASP A 124 2.50 14.27 23.46
CA ASP A 124 2.30 15.02 22.22
C ASP A 124 3.16 14.47 21.07
N TYR A 125 4.24 13.75 21.38
CA TYR A 125 5.14 13.08 20.45
C TYR A 125 5.53 11.69 20.99
N PHE A 126 5.85 10.75 20.10
CA PHE A 126 6.50 9.49 20.43
C PHE A 126 7.86 9.70 21.11
N GLY A 127 8.54 10.81 20.82
CA GLY A 127 9.75 11.25 21.52
C GLY A 127 9.50 11.87 22.92
N GLY A 128 8.26 11.94 23.40
CA GLY A 128 7.89 12.62 24.64
C GLY A 128 7.75 14.12 24.43
N ASP A 129 8.64 14.90 25.06
CA ASP A 129 8.56 16.38 25.05
C ASP A 129 9.01 17.01 23.74
N ARG A 130 9.79 16.30 22.93
CA ARG A 130 10.32 16.79 21.65
C ARG A 130 10.23 15.72 20.57
N MET A 131 9.93 16.19 19.37
CA MET A 131 9.92 15.36 18.17
C MET A 131 11.30 14.74 17.90
N ASN A 132 11.32 13.46 17.53
CA ASN A 132 12.51 12.74 17.10
C ASN A 132 12.27 11.98 15.77
N LEU A 133 13.23 11.16 15.36
CA LEU A 133 13.16 10.41 14.10
C LEU A 133 11.91 9.50 14.02
N THR A 134 11.49 8.92 15.15
CA THR A 134 10.30 8.06 15.23
C THR A 134 9.05 8.86 14.85
N ASP A 135 8.90 10.07 15.38
CA ASP A 135 7.80 10.95 15.04
C ASP A 135 7.80 11.29 13.55
N CYS A 136 8.97 11.58 12.96
CA CYS A 136 9.08 11.85 11.53
C CYS A 136 8.60 10.65 10.69
N SER A 137 9.00 9.44 11.05
CA SER A 137 8.62 8.22 10.33
C SER A 137 7.13 7.90 10.49
N VAL A 138 6.60 7.95 11.71
CA VAL A 138 5.17 7.69 11.97
C VAL A 138 4.30 8.75 11.30
N PHE A 139 4.68 10.03 11.41
CA PHE A 139 3.98 11.11 10.70
C PHE A 139 4.00 10.89 9.20
N GLY A 140 5.16 10.63 8.59
CA GLY A 140 5.25 10.42 7.15
C GLY A 140 4.35 9.27 6.67
N MET A 141 4.32 8.16 7.40
CA MET A 141 3.50 7.00 7.07
C MET A 141 2.00 7.30 7.22
N LEU A 142 1.55 7.80 8.38
CA LEU A 142 0.13 8.08 8.62
C LEU A 142 -0.37 9.25 7.76
N ALA A 143 0.38 10.36 7.66
CA ALA A 143 0.00 11.54 6.90
C ALA A 143 -0.15 11.25 5.40
N SER A 144 0.72 10.40 4.85
CA SER A 144 0.64 9.98 3.44
C SER A 144 -0.62 9.17 3.11
N THR A 145 -1.32 8.65 4.12
CA THR A 145 -2.59 7.93 3.96
C THR A 145 -3.78 8.81 4.36
N PHE A 146 -3.68 9.49 5.49
CA PHE A 146 -4.76 10.25 6.12
C PHE A 146 -5.16 11.49 5.32
N TYR A 147 -4.20 12.25 4.80
CA TYR A 147 -4.46 13.54 4.14
C TYR A 147 -4.70 13.43 2.63
N LEU A 148 -4.74 12.22 2.06
CA LEU A 148 -5.06 12.06 0.64
C LEU A 148 -6.54 12.37 0.36
N PRO A 149 -6.87 12.96 -0.79
CA PRO A 149 -8.22 13.46 -1.08
C PRO A 149 -9.20 12.35 -1.52
N TYR A 150 -9.11 11.17 -0.91
CA TYR A 150 -10.00 10.05 -1.20
C TYR A 150 -10.21 9.16 0.02
N TRP A 151 -11.41 8.59 0.10
CA TRP A 151 -11.78 7.72 1.20
C TRP A 151 -10.98 6.41 1.14
N ASN A 152 -10.47 6.00 2.30
CA ASN A 152 -9.89 4.68 2.51
C ASN A 152 -10.15 4.25 3.96
N VAL A 153 -10.08 2.94 4.20
CA VAL A 153 -10.41 2.33 5.50
C VAL A 153 -9.51 2.86 6.63
N ALA A 154 -8.25 3.20 6.35
CA ALA A 154 -7.36 3.74 7.38
C ALA A 154 -7.79 5.13 7.84
N THR A 155 -8.23 5.99 6.91
CA THR A 155 -8.74 7.32 7.26
C THR A 155 -10.03 7.23 8.09
N GLU A 156 -10.94 6.29 7.79
CA GLU A 156 -12.14 6.03 8.61
C GLU A 156 -11.75 5.62 10.04
N MET A 157 -10.94 4.56 10.17
CA MET A 157 -10.51 4.06 11.48
C MET A 157 -9.75 5.10 12.29
N LEU A 158 -8.84 5.87 11.68
CA LEU A 158 -8.09 6.92 12.37
C LEU A 158 -9.00 8.00 12.94
N ASN A 159 -10.03 8.43 12.20
CA ASN A 159 -10.97 9.45 12.65
C ASN A 159 -11.91 8.94 13.75
N ASP A 160 -12.39 7.70 13.62
CA ASP A 160 -13.40 7.16 14.52
C ASP A 160 -12.80 6.63 15.83
N ASP A 161 -11.66 5.94 15.75
CA ASP A 161 -11.11 5.15 16.86
C ASP A 161 -9.83 5.72 17.49
N TYR A 162 -9.06 6.57 16.78
CA TYR A 162 -7.71 6.98 17.21
C TYR A 162 -7.48 8.51 17.26
N PRO A 163 -8.26 9.27 18.05
CA PRO A 163 -8.16 10.73 18.12
C PRO A 163 -6.79 11.24 18.57
N ASN A 164 -6.03 10.47 19.37
CA ASN A 164 -4.69 10.85 19.81
C ASN A 164 -3.68 10.86 18.64
N LEU A 165 -3.74 9.85 17.76
CA LEU A 165 -2.91 9.79 16.55
C LEU A 165 -3.27 10.91 15.58
N VAL A 166 -4.56 11.24 15.45
CA VAL A 166 -5.01 12.38 14.63
C VAL A 166 -4.51 13.70 15.23
N LYS A 167 -4.61 13.89 16.55
CA LYS A 167 -4.07 15.07 17.24
C LYS A 167 -2.55 15.22 17.01
N PHE A 168 -1.81 14.12 17.11
CA PHE A 168 -0.37 14.08 16.82
C PHE A 168 -0.06 14.55 15.39
N MET A 169 -0.76 13.99 14.37
CA MET A 169 -0.57 14.41 12.98
C MET A 169 -0.93 15.88 12.76
N GLU A 170 -2.06 16.33 13.31
CA GLU A 170 -2.51 17.72 13.20
C GLU A 170 -1.54 18.71 13.85
N LYS A 171 -0.93 18.36 14.98
CA LYS A 171 0.10 19.17 15.63
C LYS A 171 1.30 19.36 14.72
N ILE A 172 1.87 18.28 14.17
CA ILE A 172 3.02 18.35 13.25
C ILE A 172 2.67 19.14 11.98
N ARG A 173 1.48 18.90 11.41
CA ARG A 173 1.02 19.63 10.23
C ARG A 173 0.97 21.14 10.49
N LYS A 174 0.46 21.56 11.65
CA LYS A 174 0.29 22.97 12.01
C LYS A 174 1.58 23.65 12.47
N GLU A 175 2.51 22.93 13.08
CA GLU A 175 3.74 23.51 13.63
C GLU A 175 4.93 23.46 12.64
N ILE A 176 5.00 22.43 11.79
CA ILE A 176 6.12 22.20 10.88
C ILE A 176 5.75 22.47 9.42
N TRP A 177 4.58 21.99 8.97
CA TRP A 177 4.14 22.06 7.56
C TRP A 177 3.06 23.12 7.32
N ILE A 178 3.23 24.29 7.95
CA ILE A 178 2.22 25.36 8.09
C ILE A 178 1.52 25.70 6.76
N ASN A 179 2.26 25.72 5.65
CA ASN A 179 1.77 26.17 4.34
C ASN A 179 1.87 25.10 3.24
N ASP A 180 2.32 23.89 3.55
CA ASP A 180 2.68 22.89 2.54
C ASP A 180 1.54 21.89 2.27
N PHE A 181 0.65 21.71 3.24
CA PHE A 181 -0.57 20.93 3.04
C PHE A 181 -1.61 21.82 2.35
N THR A 182 -1.84 21.59 1.06
CA THR A 182 -3.00 22.14 0.37
C THR A 182 -4.25 21.47 0.95
N LYS A 183 -5.23 22.27 1.40
CA LYS A 183 -6.43 21.80 2.11
C LYS A 183 -6.95 20.46 1.56
N SER A 184 -6.85 19.39 2.34
CA SER A 184 -7.63 18.16 2.14
C SER A 184 -8.72 18.11 3.20
N GLN A 185 -9.96 18.19 2.69
CA GLN A 185 -11.30 18.12 3.31
C GLN A 185 -11.54 18.92 4.60
#